data_AF-A0A3M1S2N4-F1
#
_entry.id   AF-A0A3M1S2N4-F1
#
_cell.length_a   1.000
_cell.length_b   1.000
_cell.length_c   1.000
_cell.angle_alpha   90.00
_cell.angle_beta   90.00
_cell.angle_gamma   90.00
#
_symmetry.space_group_name_H-M   'P 1'
#
loop_
_entity.id
_entity.type
_entity.pdbx_description
1 polymer ?
#
loop_
_entity_poly.entity_id
_entity_poly.type
_entity_poly.pdbx_seq_one_letter_code
_entity_poly.pdbx_strand_id
1 'polypeptide(L)'
;MAYWLMKSEPSVFSIDDLKRVRVEPWDGVRNYQVRNLFRDEFRKGDQAFFYHSSCAEPGIVGIMRIASEARPDPTQFDPESPYYDPRSDPENPRWLLVDVRYQRKLKRVITLQELKRHPELADMPLLRRGNRLSVMPVTPAQWEFILGLEKG
;
A
#
# COMPACT_ATOMS: atom_id res chain seq x y z
N MET A 1 -12.37 -9.34 6.90
CA MET A 1 -11.67 -8.06 6.70
C MET A 1 -10.20 -8.30 6.99
N ALA A 2 -9.37 -8.14 5.98
CA ALA A 2 -7.92 -8.24 6.08
C ALA A 2 -7.28 -6.86 6.28
N TYR A 3 -6.02 -6.86 6.72
CA TYR A 3 -5.22 -5.65 6.93
C TYR A 3 -3.96 -5.70 6.07
N TRP A 4 -3.60 -4.54 5.53
CA TRP A 4 -2.50 -4.40 4.60
C TRP A 4 -1.60 -3.23 4.97
N LEU A 5 -0.41 -3.17 4.39
CA LEU A 5 0.45 -2.00 4.35
C LEU A 5 0.83 -1.74 2.90
N MET A 6 0.64 -0.51 2.44
CA MET A 6 0.94 -0.10 1.07
C MET A 6 1.82 1.14 1.08
N LYS A 7 2.94 1.06 0.37
CA LYS A 7 3.98 2.10 0.33
C LYS A 7 3.76 3.05 -0.84
N SER A 8 3.88 4.34 -0.57
CA SER A 8 3.97 5.39 -1.58
C SER A 8 5.06 6.39 -1.20
N GLU A 9 5.73 6.96 -2.19
CA GLU A 9 6.67 8.05 -1.96
C GLU A 9 5.89 9.37 -1.85
N PRO A 10 6.05 10.14 -0.77
CA PRO A 10 5.25 11.33 -0.53
C PRO A 10 5.49 12.45 -1.56
N SER A 11 6.63 12.45 -2.25
CA SER A 11 6.92 13.36 -3.37
C SER A 11 6.14 13.03 -4.64
N VAL A 12 5.65 11.79 -4.77
CA VAL A 12 4.84 11.32 -5.91
C VAL A 12 3.36 11.36 -5.54
N PHE A 13 2.99 10.70 -4.44
CA PHE A 13 1.61 10.67 -3.97
C PHE A 13 1.56 10.47 -2.45
N SER A 14 1.13 11.51 -1.73
CA SER A 14 1.04 11.51 -0.28
C SER A 14 -0.36 11.12 0.24
N ILE A 15 -0.49 10.92 1.55
CA ILE A 15 -1.81 10.71 2.16
C ILE A 15 -2.67 11.97 2.10
N ASP A 16 -2.06 13.17 2.03
CA ASP A 16 -2.79 14.43 1.88
C ASP A 16 -3.33 14.58 0.46
N ASP A 17 -2.60 14.07 -0.55
CA ASP A 17 -3.13 13.95 -1.91
C ASP A 17 -4.33 12.99 -1.93
N LEU A 18 -4.20 11.80 -1.33
CA LEU A 18 -5.32 10.86 -1.20
C LEU A 18 -6.51 11.48 -0.44
N LYS A 19 -6.26 12.29 0.59
CA LYS A 19 -7.30 13.02 1.32
C LYS A 19 -8.03 14.02 0.42
N ARG A 20 -7.32 14.68 -0.49
CA ARG A 20 -7.88 15.65 -1.44
C ARG A 20 -8.74 14.95 -2.50
N VAL A 21 -8.22 13.91 -3.15
CA VAL A 21 -8.92 13.18 -4.23
C VAL A 21 -9.96 12.18 -3.73
N ARG A 22 -9.90 11.81 -2.44
CA ARG A 22 -10.77 10.85 -1.72
C ARG A 22 -10.63 9.41 -2.16
N VAL A 23 -10.57 9.11 -3.44
CA VAL A 23 -10.39 7.78 -4.02
C VAL A 23 -9.37 7.87 -5.14
N GLU A 24 -8.42 6.94 -5.18
CA GLU A 24 -7.38 6.90 -6.20
C GLU A 24 -7.11 5.44 -6.64
N PRO A 25 -6.91 5.15 -7.94
CA PRO A 25 -6.33 3.89 -8.38
C PRO A 25 -4.89 3.72 -7.86
N TRP A 26 -4.58 2.56 -7.29
CA TRP A 26 -3.22 2.22 -6.86
C TRP A 26 -2.43 1.58 -8.01
N ASP A 27 -2.14 2.38 -9.02
CA ASP A 27 -1.48 1.97 -10.26
C ASP A 27 0.04 1.72 -10.13
N GLY A 28 0.69 1.42 -11.25
CA GLY A 28 2.16 1.36 -11.34
C GLY A 28 2.80 0.14 -10.67
N VAL A 29 2.00 -0.79 -10.12
CA VAL A 29 2.50 -2.05 -9.57
C VAL A 29 2.99 -2.96 -10.70
N ARG A 30 4.30 -3.21 -10.73
CA ARG A 30 4.98 -4.10 -11.70
C ARG A 30 5.70 -5.27 -11.02
N ASN A 31 5.14 -5.74 -9.91
CA ASN A 31 5.64 -6.87 -9.15
C ASN A 31 4.60 -8.01 -9.14
N TYR A 32 4.98 -9.19 -9.62
CA TYR A 32 4.07 -10.34 -9.74
C TYR A 32 3.46 -10.78 -8.41
N GLN A 33 4.22 -10.71 -7.30
CA GLN A 33 3.72 -11.08 -5.99
C GLN A 33 2.63 -10.11 -5.55
N VAL A 34 2.86 -8.80 -5.67
CA VAL A 34 1.85 -7.79 -5.32
C VAL A 34 0.61 -7.89 -6.20
N ARG A 35 0.79 -8.08 -7.51
CA ARG A 35 -0.32 -8.32 -8.43
C ARG A 35 -1.16 -9.51 -7.99
N ASN A 36 -0.52 -10.62 -7.61
CA ASN A 36 -1.24 -11.81 -7.15
C ASN A 36 -1.99 -11.51 -5.83
N LEU A 37 -1.42 -10.74 -4.91
CA LEU A 37 -2.15 -10.30 -3.70
C LEU A 37 -3.42 -9.53 -4.07
N PHE A 38 -3.35 -8.59 -5.02
CA PHE A 38 -4.52 -7.86 -5.48
C PHE A 38 -5.60 -8.79 -6.05
N ARG A 39 -5.21 -9.73 -6.91
CA ARG A 39 -6.13 -10.67 -7.55
C ARG A 39 -6.77 -11.64 -6.54
N ASP A 40 -5.95 -12.22 -5.68
CA ASP A 40 -6.31 -13.43 -4.94
C ASP A 40 -6.81 -13.10 -3.53
N GLU A 41 -6.25 -12.06 -2.89
CA GLU A 41 -6.43 -11.83 -1.46
C GLU A 41 -7.13 -10.51 -1.11
N PHE A 42 -6.92 -9.44 -1.89
CA PHE A 42 -7.57 -8.16 -1.61
C PHE A 42 -9.07 -8.25 -1.82
N ARG A 43 -9.85 -7.69 -0.90
CA ARG A 43 -11.30 -7.54 -1.03
C ARG A 43 -11.71 -6.10 -0.76
N LYS A 44 -12.76 -5.64 -1.44
CA LYS A 44 -13.35 -4.34 -1.14
C LYS A 44 -13.76 -4.26 0.34
N GLY A 45 -13.34 -3.19 1.01
CA GLY A 45 -13.60 -2.96 2.44
C GLY A 45 -12.45 -3.35 3.37
N ASP A 46 -11.44 -4.09 2.88
CA ASP A 46 -10.20 -4.29 3.64
C ASP A 46 -9.53 -2.94 3.96
N GLN A 47 -8.73 -2.91 5.02
CA GLN A 47 -8.04 -1.70 5.45
C GLN A 47 -6.53 -1.81 5.19
N ALA A 48 -5.90 -0.67 4.93
CA ALA A 48 -4.48 -0.60 4.70
C ALA A 48 -3.85 0.58 5.43
N PHE A 49 -2.67 0.37 6.00
CA PHE A 49 -1.77 1.45 6.38
C PHE A 49 -1.20 2.10 5.13
N PHE A 50 -1.31 3.43 5.06
CA PHE A 50 -0.59 4.23 4.07
C PHE A 50 0.81 4.51 4.64
N TYR A 51 1.83 3.98 3.99
CA TYR A 51 3.22 4.10 4.42
C TYR A 51 3.98 5.04 3.49
N HIS A 52 4.63 6.06 4.04
CA HIS A 52 5.56 6.91 3.30
C HIS A 52 6.94 6.25 3.22
N SER A 53 7.39 5.98 2.00
CA SER A 53 8.72 5.43 1.70
C SER A 53 9.63 6.46 1.02
N SER A 54 10.93 6.17 0.95
CA SER A 54 11.92 6.96 0.20
C SER A 54 11.94 8.45 0.55
N CYS A 55 11.69 8.79 1.82
CA CYS A 55 11.65 10.17 2.32
C CYS A 55 12.47 10.31 3.61
N ALA A 56 12.58 11.54 4.12
CA ALA A 56 13.38 11.85 5.31
C ALA A 56 12.87 11.14 6.58
N GLU A 57 11.55 11.00 6.72
CA GLU A 57 10.89 10.34 7.85
C GLU A 57 9.96 9.22 7.35
N PRO A 58 10.51 8.04 6.99
CA PRO A 58 9.69 6.95 6.47
C PRO A 58 8.88 6.30 7.61
N GLY A 59 7.61 6.03 7.35
CA GLY A 59 6.71 5.53 8.39
C GLY A 59 5.25 5.43 7.97
N ILE A 60 4.42 4.96 8.89
CA ILE A 60 2.97 4.87 8.71
C ILE A 60 2.37 6.24 9.06
N VAL A 61 1.62 6.80 8.11
CA VAL A 61 1.08 8.17 8.21
C VAL A 61 -0.45 8.23 8.28
N GLY A 62 -1.13 7.12 8.00
CA GLY A 62 -2.57 7.03 8.12
C GLY A 62 -3.14 5.72 7.60
N ILE A 63 -4.45 5.74 7.43
CA ILE A 63 -5.26 4.59 7.08
C ILE A 63 -6.08 4.93 5.85
N MET A 64 -6.18 3.94 4.97
CA MET A 64 -7.09 3.91 3.84
C MET A 64 -7.84 2.59 3.80
N ARG A 65 -8.84 2.49 2.94
CA ARG A 65 -9.59 1.27 2.68
C ARG A 65 -9.56 0.89 1.21
N ILE A 66 -9.60 -0.39 0.91
CA ILE A 66 -9.73 -0.90 -0.44
C ILE A 66 -11.16 -0.62 -0.94
N ALA A 67 -11.27 0.05 -2.09
CA ALA A 67 -12.52 0.61 -2.59
C ALA A 67 -13.09 -0.15 -3.80
N SER A 68 -12.30 -1.04 -4.42
CA SER A 68 -12.73 -1.92 -5.51
C SER A 68 -12.03 -3.28 -5.45
N GLU A 69 -12.58 -4.25 -6.18
CA GLU A 69 -11.88 -5.49 -6.51
C GLU A 69 -10.74 -5.20 -7.51
N ALA A 70 -9.79 -6.12 -7.65
CA ALA A 70 -8.72 -5.97 -8.62
C ALA A 70 -9.26 -5.89 -10.05
N ARG A 71 -8.68 -4.98 -10.84
CA ARG A 71 -8.99 -4.80 -12.25
C ARG A 71 -7.74 -4.46 -13.05
N PRO A 72 -7.76 -4.55 -14.39
CA PRO A 72 -6.63 -4.16 -15.23
C PRO A 72 -6.15 -2.75 -14.92
N ASP A 73 -4.83 -2.60 -14.78
CA ASP A 73 -4.18 -1.29 -14.68
C ASP A 73 -4.12 -0.64 -16.07
N PRO A 74 -4.84 0.45 -16.36
CA PRO A 74 -4.88 1.04 -17.69
C PRO A 74 -3.50 1.60 -18.13
N THR A 75 -2.65 1.97 -17.18
CA THR A 75 -1.32 2.55 -17.45
C THR A 75 -0.38 1.58 -18.17
N GLN A 76 -0.65 0.28 -18.11
CA GLN A 76 0.16 -0.73 -18.81
C GLN A 76 -0.01 -0.69 -20.33
N PHE A 77 -1.08 -0.06 -20.84
CA PHE A 77 -1.40 0.00 -22.27
C PHE A 77 -1.05 1.35 -22.92
N ASP A 78 -0.72 2.35 -22.11
CA ASP A 78 -0.43 3.71 -22.57
C ASP A 78 1.07 3.89 -22.82
N PRO A 79 1.54 4.08 -24.07
CA PRO A 79 2.94 4.28 -24.40
C PRO A 79 3.59 5.53 -23.77
N GLU A 80 2.80 6.52 -23.34
CA GLU A 80 3.30 7.72 -22.67
C GLU A 80 3.44 7.50 -21.16
N SER A 81 2.86 6.42 -20.62
CA SER A 81 2.95 6.10 -19.20
C SER A 81 4.35 5.58 -18.83
N PRO A 82 4.91 6.00 -17.67
CA PRO A 82 6.13 5.38 -17.13
C PRO A 82 5.95 3.89 -16.79
N TYR A 83 4.72 3.40 -16.76
CA TYR A 83 4.37 2.03 -16.42
C TYR A 83 3.90 1.20 -17.62
N TYR A 84 4.09 1.71 -18.84
CA TYR A 84 3.79 0.99 -20.08
C TYR A 84 4.47 -0.39 -20.11
N ASP A 85 3.72 -1.42 -20.49
CA ASP A 85 4.24 -2.76 -20.73
C ASP A 85 3.83 -3.22 -22.14
N PRO A 86 4.70 -3.11 -23.16
CA PRO A 86 4.37 -3.49 -24.53
C PRO A 86 4.09 -4.99 -24.70
N ARG A 87 4.32 -5.80 -23.67
CA ARG A 87 4.02 -7.24 -23.65
C ARG A 87 2.73 -7.55 -22.89
N SER A 88 1.99 -6.55 -22.42
CA SER A 88 0.69 -6.76 -21.81
C SER A 88 -0.38 -6.80 -22.89
N ASP A 89 -1.17 -7.86 -22.87
CA ASP A 89 -2.26 -8.08 -23.82
C ASP A 89 -3.55 -7.43 -23.28
N PRO A 90 -4.24 -6.56 -24.03
CA PRO A 90 -5.54 -6.02 -23.64
C PRO A 90 -6.61 -7.08 -23.34
N GLU A 91 -6.55 -8.25 -23.99
CA GLU A 91 -7.48 -9.36 -23.75
C GLU A 91 -7.09 -10.19 -22.52
N ASN A 92 -5.80 -10.16 -22.13
CA ASN A 92 -5.30 -10.82 -20.92
C ASN A 92 -4.30 -9.92 -20.16
N PRO A 93 -4.80 -8.88 -19.47
CA PRO A 93 -3.95 -7.86 -18.88
C PRO A 93 -3.00 -8.42 -17.82
N ARG A 94 -1.70 -8.15 -17.97
CA ARG A 94 -0.68 -8.66 -17.04
C ARG A 94 -0.79 -8.03 -15.67
N TRP A 95 -1.03 -6.73 -15.60
CA TRP A 95 -0.98 -5.93 -14.38
C TRP A 95 -2.36 -5.53 -13.91
N LEU A 96 -2.53 -5.58 -12.60
CA LEU A 96 -3.78 -5.30 -11.93
C LEU A 96 -3.53 -4.21 -10.90
N LEU A 97 -4.59 -3.46 -10.61
CA LEU A 97 -4.63 -2.50 -9.53
C LEU A 97 -5.96 -2.61 -8.76
N VAL A 98 -6.00 -1.96 -7.61
CA VAL A 98 -7.21 -1.73 -6.82
C VAL A 98 -7.38 -0.23 -6.61
N ASP A 99 -8.60 0.24 -6.36
CA ASP A 99 -8.79 1.60 -5.84
C ASP A 99 -8.63 1.61 -4.34
N VAL A 100 -8.06 2.69 -3.82
CA VAL A 100 -8.00 2.96 -2.39
C VAL A 100 -8.78 4.22 -2.08
N ARG A 101 -9.38 4.26 -0.89
CA ARG A 101 -10.14 5.41 -0.41
C ARG A 101 -9.56 5.90 0.90
N TYR A 102 -9.34 7.21 0.98
CA TYR A 102 -8.93 7.87 2.21
C TYR A 102 -9.86 7.51 3.38
N GLN A 103 -9.30 7.21 4.54
CA GLN A 103 -10.07 7.09 5.77
C GLN A 103 -9.66 8.17 6.78
N ARG A 104 -8.40 8.17 7.22
CA ARG A 104 -7.88 9.19 8.15
C ARG A 104 -6.36 9.24 8.13
N LYS A 105 -5.79 10.38 8.54
CA LYS A 105 -4.38 10.42 8.96
C LYS A 105 -4.25 9.85 10.38
N LEU A 106 -3.07 9.35 10.70
CA LEU A 106 -2.72 9.10 12.10
C LEU A 106 -2.47 10.42 12.82
N LYS A 107 -2.58 10.42 14.16
CA LYS A 107 -2.26 11.58 15.01
C LYS A 107 -0.79 11.98 14.93
N ARG A 108 0.09 11.01 14.70
CA ARG A 108 1.52 11.18 14.46
C ARG A 108 2.03 10.12 13.50
N VAL A 109 3.21 10.34 12.93
CA VAL A 109 3.89 9.32 12.14
C VAL A 109 4.40 8.21 13.07
N ILE A 110 4.12 6.95 12.74
CA ILE A 110 4.78 5.80 13.37
C ILE A 110 5.96 5.43 12.49
N THR A 111 7.16 5.85 12.89
CA THR A 111 8.35 5.79 12.04
C THR A 111 8.86 4.36 11.87
N LEU A 112 9.56 4.08 10.76
CA LEU A 112 10.24 2.79 10.58
C LEU A 112 11.22 2.48 11.72
N GLN A 113 11.88 3.50 12.26
CA GLN A 113 12.82 3.33 13.37
C GLN A 113 12.09 2.89 14.63
N GLU A 114 10.93 3.46 14.92
CA GLU A 114 10.07 3.05 16.02
C GLU A 114 9.56 1.62 15.83
N LEU A 115 8.99 1.30 14.66
CA LEU A 115 8.48 -0.05 14.35
C LEU A 115 9.55 -1.13 14.59
N LYS A 116 10.81 -0.85 14.27
CA LYS A 116 11.95 -1.78 14.49
C LYS A 116 12.29 -2.04 15.96
N ARG A 117 11.85 -1.20 16.89
CA ARG A 117 12.14 -1.34 18.33
C ARG A 117 11.19 -2.30 19.03
N HIS A 118 10.11 -2.73 18.37
CA HIS A 118 9.06 -3.53 18.97
C HIS A 118 9.15 -5.00 18.54
N PRO A 119 9.49 -5.93 19.45
CA PRO A 119 9.53 -7.37 19.17
C PRO A 119 8.19 -7.94 18.65
N GLU A 120 7.07 -7.32 19.01
CA GLU A 120 5.72 -7.68 18.56
C GLU A 120 5.57 -7.58 17.03
N LEU A 121 6.44 -6.80 16.38
CA LEU A 121 6.47 -6.59 14.94
C LEU A 121 7.59 -7.36 14.24
N ALA A 122 8.36 -8.19 14.95
CA ALA A 122 9.56 -8.85 14.41
C ALA A 122 9.29 -9.65 13.13
N ASP A 123 8.12 -10.29 13.04
CA ASP A 123 7.73 -11.11 11.89
C ASP A 123 7.11 -10.30 10.73
N MET A 124 6.87 -9.01 10.93
CA MET A 124 6.23 -8.15 9.94
C MET A 124 7.12 -8.08 8.68
N PRO A 125 6.57 -8.37 7.48
CA PRO A 125 7.38 -8.39 6.27
C PRO A 125 8.17 -7.08 6.06
N LEU A 126 7.61 -5.94 6.46
CA LEU A 126 8.23 -4.61 6.36
C LEU A 126 9.64 -4.56 6.98
N LEU A 127 9.86 -5.29 8.07
CA LEU A 127 11.08 -5.23 8.87
C LEU A 127 12.12 -6.28 8.47
N ARG A 128 11.74 -7.25 7.63
CA ARG A 128 12.65 -8.30 7.16
C ARG A 128 13.73 -7.71 6.26
N ARG A 129 14.99 -8.09 6.53
CA ARG A 129 16.14 -7.65 5.73
C ARG A 129 15.95 -8.06 4.26
N GLY A 130 16.17 -7.12 3.35
CA GLY A 130 16.09 -7.38 1.91
C GLY A 130 14.68 -7.37 1.31
N ASN A 131 13.62 -7.19 2.11
CA ASN A 131 12.28 -7.07 1.54
C ASN A 131 12.18 -5.83 0.64
N ARG A 132 11.58 -6.02 -0.54
CA ARG A 132 11.37 -5.00 -1.57
C ARG A 132 9.90 -4.84 -1.97
N LEU A 133 8.99 -5.55 -1.31
CA LEU A 133 7.56 -5.43 -1.62
C LEU A 133 7.05 -4.03 -1.24
N SER A 134 6.19 -3.49 -2.10
CA SER A 134 5.44 -2.24 -1.88
C SER A 134 4.12 -2.47 -1.15
N VAL A 135 3.61 -3.71 -1.19
CA VAL A 135 2.36 -4.12 -0.53
C VAL A 135 2.63 -5.37 0.29
N MET A 136 2.10 -5.42 1.51
CA MET A 136 2.35 -6.50 2.46
C MET A 136 1.12 -6.79 3.31
N PRO A 137 0.88 -8.05 3.71
CA PRO A 137 -0.13 -8.36 4.71
C PRO A 137 0.29 -7.85 6.08
N VAL A 138 -0.71 -7.49 6.88
CA VAL A 138 -0.58 -7.11 8.28
C VAL A 138 -1.52 -7.99 9.09
N THR A 139 -1.02 -8.63 10.13
CA THR A 139 -1.89 -9.46 10.98
C THR A 139 -2.79 -8.56 11.85
N PRO A 140 -3.96 -9.04 12.30
CA PRO A 140 -4.80 -8.26 13.22
C PRO A 140 -4.05 -7.82 14.49
N ALA A 141 -3.17 -8.67 15.03
CA ALA A 141 -2.35 -8.32 16.19
C ALA A 141 -1.36 -7.19 15.88
N GLN A 142 -0.69 -7.22 14.73
CA GLN A 142 0.20 -6.14 14.29
C GLN A 142 -0.56 -4.84 14.05
N TRP A 143 -1.75 -4.93 13.44
CA TRP A 143 -2.62 -3.78 13.18
C TRP A 143 -2.99 -3.05 14.47
N GLU A 144 -3.56 -3.77 15.44
CA GLU A 144 -3.96 -3.21 16.73
C GLU A 144 -2.75 -2.66 17.50
N PHE A 145 -1.62 -3.37 17.47
CA PHE A 145 -0.39 -2.91 18.13
C PHE A 145 0.08 -1.57 17.56
N ILE A 146 0.17 -1.45 16.23
CA ILE A 146 0.58 -0.20 15.55
C ILE A 146 -0.39 0.94 15.86
N LEU A 147 -1.70 0.68 15.91
CA LEU A 147 -2.69 1.69 16.32
C LEU A 147 -2.58 2.05 17.81
N GLY A 148 -2.09 1.15 18.65
CA GLY A 148 -1.74 1.42 20.04
C GLY A 148 -0.63 2.47 20.16
N LEU A 149 0.39 2.40 19.31
CA LEU A 149 1.50 3.36 19.29
C LEU A 149 1.04 4.79 18.98
N GLU A 150 -0.02 4.95 18.18
CA GLU A 150 -0.60 6.27 17.85
C GLU A 150 -1.09 7.05 19.08
N LYS A 151 -1.43 6.37 20.18
CA LYS A 151 -1.96 6.98 21.39
C LYS A 151 -0.88 7.52 22.33
N GLY A 152 0.36 7.01 22.23
CA GLY A 152 1.53 7.47 22.98
C GLY A 152 2.22 8.61 22.25
#